data_AF-U7VAV1-F1
#
_entry.id   AF-U7VAV1-F1
#
_cell.length_a   1.000
_cell.length_b   1.000
_cell.length_c   1.000
_cell.angle_alpha   90.00
_cell.angle_beta   90.00
_cell.angle_gamma   90.00
#
_symmetry.space_group_name_H-M   'P 1'
#
loop_
_entity.id
_entity.type
_entity.pdbx_description
1 polymer ?
#
loop_
_entity_poly.entity_id
_entity_poly.type
_entity_poly.pdbx_seq_one_letter_code
_entity_poly.pdbx_strand_id
1 'polypeptide(L)'
;MKKIILAVAILGLVGCSNSKKVETNSSPKMVGAYGSSKMDAMGEIALNKLVQEKKLGKNYKLIEYQKQIVAGINHKFILEINGKLQQFVVYESLNGKFTVK
;
A
#
# COMPACT_ATOMS: atom_id res chain seq x y z
N MET A 1 29.56 26.62 -57.00
CA MET A 1 29.36 26.02 -55.66
C MET A 1 28.92 27.12 -54.69
N LYS A 2 27.61 27.38 -54.62
CA LYS A 2 27.02 28.47 -53.83
C LYS A 2 25.61 28.04 -53.36
N LYS A 3 25.42 28.14 -52.04
CA LYS A 3 24.22 28.48 -51.26
C LYS A 3 22.89 27.82 -51.66
N ILE A 4 22.45 26.91 -50.80
CA ILE A 4 21.06 26.46 -50.71
C ILE A 4 20.35 27.37 -49.69
N ILE A 5 19.24 27.97 -50.09
CA ILE A 5 18.21 28.50 -49.20
C ILE A 5 16.89 27.91 -49.70
N LEU A 6 16.18 27.18 -48.84
CA LEU A 6 14.74 27.35 -48.70
C LEU A 6 14.28 26.78 -47.37
N ALA A 7 13.84 27.66 -46.48
CA ALA A 7 13.10 27.33 -45.28
C ALA A 7 11.65 26.97 -45.69
N VAL A 8 11.16 25.82 -45.25
CA VAL A 8 9.73 25.54 -45.17
C VAL A 8 9.44 25.00 -43.78
N ALA A 9 8.68 25.79 -43.05
CA ALA A 9 8.17 25.51 -41.72
C ALA A 9 7.29 24.25 -41.75
N ILE A 10 7.51 23.34 -40.81
CA ILE A 10 6.48 22.40 -40.37
C ILE A 10 6.30 22.62 -38.86
N LEU A 11 5.38 23.53 -38.60
CA LEU A 11 4.59 23.64 -37.40
C LEU A 11 3.87 22.30 -37.18
N GLY A 12 4.10 21.61 -36.07
CA GLY A 12 3.51 20.30 -35.86
C GLY A 12 3.72 19.72 -34.47
N LEU A 13 3.01 20.30 -33.50
CA LEU A 13 2.52 19.65 -32.28
C LEU A 13 3.58 19.04 -31.35
N VAL A 14 4.05 19.89 -30.42
CA VAL A 14 4.43 19.46 -29.07
C VAL A 14 3.18 18.83 -28.44
N GLY A 15 3.03 17.53 -28.61
CA GLY A 15 2.07 16.72 -27.87
C GLY A 15 2.56 16.61 -26.44
N CYS A 16 2.09 17.51 -25.57
CA CYS A 16 2.16 17.34 -24.13
C CYS A 16 1.63 15.94 -23.79
N SER A 17 2.54 15.05 -23.37
CA SER A 17 2.18 13.78 -22.74
C SER A 17 1.54 14.10 -21.40
N ASN A 18 0.25 14.39 -21.45
CA ASN A 18 -0.59 14.55 -20.29
C ASN A 18 -0.82 13.13 -19.76
N SER A 19 0.01 12.70 -18.83
CA SER A 19 -0.18 11.46 -18.07
C SER A 19 -1.49 11.59 -17.29
N LYS A 20 -2.62 11.27 -17.93
CA LYS A 20 -3.89 11.10 -17.22
C LYS A 20 -3.64 10.03 -16.18
N LYS A 21 -3.61 10.45 -14.92
CA LYS A 21 -3.71 9.57 -13.76
C LYS A 21 -5.00 8.76 -13.97
N VAL A 22 -4.87 7.51 -14.36
CA VAL A 22 -5.99 6.58 -14.40
C VAL A 22 -6.38 6.38 -12.95
N GLU A 23 -7.43 7.06 -12.52
CA GLU A 23 -8.13 6.70 -11.28
C GLU A 23 -8.68 5.29 -11.50
N THR A 24 -7.98 4.33 -10.92
CA THR A 24 -8.52 2.99 -10.78
C THR A 24 -9.71 3.11 -9.85
N ASN A 25 -10.92 3.15 -10.44
CA ASN A 25 -12.15 2.93 -9.71
C ASN A 25 -12.02 1.56 -9.05
N SER A 26 -11.66 1.57 -7.76
CA SER A 26 -11.50 0.35 -7.00
C SER A 26 -12.87 -0.33 -6.99
N SER A 27 -12.97 -1.53 -7.55
CA SER A 27 -14.17 -2.36 -7.44
C SER A 27 -14.67 -2.33 -6.00
N PRO A 28 -16.00 -2.28 -5.75
CA PRO A 28 -16.55 -2.18 -4.41
C PRO A 28 -15.95 -3.30 -3.55
N LYS A 29 -15.19 -2.93 -2.52
CA LYS A 29 -14.61 -3.91 -1.59
C LYS A 29 -15.76 -4.55 -0.83
N MET A 30 -15.94 -5.86 -0.96
CA MET A 30 -16.97 -6.58 -0.21
C MET A 30 -16.74 -6.39 1.30
N VAL A 31 -17.80 -6.06 2.03
CA VAL A 31 -17.74 -5.96 3.49
C VAL A 31 -17.26 -7.30 4.05
N GLY A 32 -16.23 -7.27 4.88
CA GLY A 32 -15.61 -8.49 5.43
C GLY A 32 -14.52 -9.12 4.58
N ALA A 33 -14.13 -8.58 3.42
CA ALA A 33 -12.91 -9.00 2.74
C ALA A 33 -11.69 -8.20 3.23
N TYR A 34 -10.49 -8.79 3.12
CA TYR A 34 -9.25 -8.03 3.30
C TYR A 34 -9.07 -7.05 2.13
N GLY A 35 -8.89 -5.78 2.45
CA GLY A 35 -8.53 -4.75 1.49
C GLY A 35 -7.14 -4.21 1.80
N SER A 36 -6.29 -4.12 0.78
CA SER A 36 -5.03 -3.36 0.89
C SER A 36 -5.37 -1.91 1.26
N SER A 37 -4.62 -1.38 2.23
CA SER A 37 -4.86 -0.05 2.78
C SER A 37 -3.54 0.59 3.19
N LYS A 38 -3.50 1.93 3.20
CA LYS A 38 -2.40 2.65 3.84
C LYS A 38 -2.47 2.41 5.36
N MET A 39 -1.30 2.26 5.98
CA MET A 39 -1.21 2.10 7.42
C MET A 39 -1.61 3.41 8.10
N ASP A 40 -2.53 3.31 9.05
CA ASP A 40 -3.02 4.38 9.91
C ASP A 40 -2.52 4.20 11.34
N ALA A 41 -2.82 5.14 12.23
CA ALA A 41 -2.37 5.11 13.62
C ALA A 41 -2.74 3.79 14.34
N MET A 42 -3.93 3.24 14.09
CA MET A 42 -4.33 1.95 14.68
C MET A 42 -3.54 0.78 14.10
N GLY A 43 -3.27 0.79 12.80
CA GLY A 43 -2.35 -0.16 12.17
C GLY A 43 -0.94 -0.11 12.75
N GLU A 44 -0.42 1.07 13.07
CA GLU A 44 0.89 1.22 13.73
C GLU A 44 0.89 0.66 15.15
N ILE A 45 -0.16 0.93 15.93
CA ILE A 45 -0.33 0.38 17.28
C ILE A 45 -0.41 -1.15 17.23
N ALA A 46 -1.20 -1.69 16.30
CA ALA A 46 -1.32 -3.13 16.08
C ALA A 46 0.03 -3.77 15.68
N LEU A 47 0.79 -3.12 14.80
CA LEU A 47 2.13 -3.58 14.42
C LEU A 47 3.09 -3.57 15.60
N ASN A 48 3.10 -2.49 16.41
CA ASN A 48 3.93 -2.40 17.60
C ASN A 48 3.60 -3.51 18.60
N LYS A 49 2.31 -3.78 18.82
CA LYS A 49 1.85 -4.89 19.67
C LYS A 49 2.35 -6.24 19.14
N LEU A 50 2.24 -6.49 17.84
CA LEU A 50 2.78 -7.70 17.19
C LEU A 50 4.29 -7.86 17.42
N VAL A 51 5.06 -6.80 17.16
CA VAL A 51 6.52 -6.79 17.26
C VAL A 51 6.98 -7.07 18.69
N GLN A 52 6.30 -6.48 19.68
CA GLN A 52 6.56 -6.71 21.09
C GLN A 52 6.27 -8.15 21.49
N GLU A 53 5.11 -8.68 21.11
CA GLU A 53 4.65 -10.01 21.52
C GLU A 53 5.45 -11.15 20.87
N LYS A 54 5.78 -11.00 19.58
CA LYS A 54 6.63 -11.95 18.83
C LYS A 54 8.13 -11.68 19.03
N LYS A 55 8.51 -10.68 19.82
CA LYS A 55 9.91 -10.29 20.12
C LYS A 55 10.76 -10.08 18.86
N LEU A 56 10.19 -9.47 17.82
CA LEU A 56 10.87 -9.29 16.52
C LEU A 56 11.93 -8.19 16.55
N GLY A 57 11.82 -7.23 17.48
CA GLY A 57 12.72 -6.08 17.54
C GLY A 57 12.72 -5.29 16.24
N LYS A 58 13.91 -5.05 15.66
CA LYS A 58 14.07 -4.39 14.34
C LYS A 58 14.30 -5.39 13.19
N ASN A 59 14.25 -6.70 13.45
CA ASN A 59 14.55 -7.73 12.46
C ASN A 59 13.30 -8.13 11.66
N TYR A 60 12.66 -7.15 11.03
CA TYR A 60 11.57 -7.38 10.10
C TYR A 60 11.48 -6.23 9.11
N LYS A 61 10.93 -6.52 7.93
CA LYS A 61 10.54 -5.51 6.95
C LYS A 61 9.05 -5.66 6.66
N LEU A 62 8.28 -4.59 6.86
CA LEU A 62 6.87 -4.57 6.48
C LEU A 62 6.75 -4.50 4.95
N ILE A 63 6.11 -5.50 4.35
CA ILE A 63 5.91 -5.61 2.90
C ILE A 63 4.53 -5.12 2.52
N GLU A 64 3.51 -5.57 3.23
CA GLU A 64 2.12 -5.18 2.96
C GLU A 64 1.30 -5.10 4.25
N TYR A 65 0.33 -4.18 4.24
CA TYR A 65 -0.68 -4.03 5.26
C TYR A 65 -2.08 -4.07 4.64
N GLN A 66 -2.94 -4.92 5.22
CA GLN A 66 -4.32 -5.08 4.82
C GLN A 66 -5.24 -4.96 6.04
N LYS A 67 -6.44 -4.46 5.84
CA LYS A 67 -7.49 -4.41 6.86
C LYS A 67 -8.70 -5.20 6.43
N GLN A 68 -9.38 -5.77 7.41
CA GLN A 68 -10.70 -6.38 7.24
C GLN A 68 -11.58 -5.91 8.39
N ILE A 69 -12.71 -5.31 8.04
CA ILE A 69 -13.73 -4.89 9.01
C ILE A 69 -14.59 -6.12 9.34
N VAL A 70 -14.72 -6.41 10.64
CA VAL A 70 -15.53 -7.49 11.22
C VAL A 70 -16.33 -6.91 12.41
N ALA A 71 -16.66 -7.70 13.44
CA ALA A 71 -17.11 -7.16 14.74
C ALA A 71 -15.95 -6.50 15.52
N GLY A 72 -15.19 -5.63 14.85
CA GLY A 72 -13.84 -5.16 15.18
C GLY A 72 -13.04 -4.95 13.89
N ILE A 73 -11.71 -4.96 13.99
CA ILE A 73 -10.82 -4.82 12.83
C ILE A 73 -9.74 -5.89 12.89
N ASN A 74 -9.55 -6.65 11.82
CA ASN A 74 -8.35 -7.46 11.66
C ASN A 74 -7.31 -6.66 10.88
N HIS A 75 -6.15 -6.44 11.51
CA HIS A 75 -4.95 -5.86 10.93
C HIS A 75 -4.05 -6.99 10.46
N LYS A 76 -3.92 -7.17 9.14
CA LYS A 76 -3.06 -8.19 8.57
C LYS A 76 -1.76 -7.57 8.08
N PHE A 77 -0.65 -8.11 8.55
CA PHE A 77 0.70 -7.71 8.20
C PHE A 77 1.39 -8.82 7.44
N ILE A 78 1.99 -8.49 6.31
CA ILE A 78 2.92 -9.36 5.60
C ILE A 78 4.31 -8.80 5.87
N LEU A 79 5.10 -9.54 6.65
CA LEU A 79 6.45 -9.16 7.06
C LEU A 79 7.47 -10.08 6.39
N GLU A 80 8.60 -9.53 5.97
CA GLU A 80 9.78 -10.30 5.63
C GLU A 80 10.68 -10.41 6.85
N ILE A 81 10.98 -11.64 7.29
CA ILE A 81 11.82 -11.94 8.45
C ILE A 81 12.82 -13.00 8.00
N ASN A 82 14.12 -12.69 8.07
CA ASN A 82 15.20 -13.56 7.60
C ASN A 82 15.00 -14.07 6.15
N GLY A 83 14.58 -13.18 5.25
CA GLY A 83 14.34 -13.50 3.83
C GLY A 83 13.09 -14.33 3.55
N LYS A 84 12.22 -14.57 4.55
CA LYS A 84 10.97 -15.31 4.41
C LYS A 84 9.77 -14.41 4.67
N LEU A 85 8.78 -14.47 3.78
CA LEU A 85 7.50 -13.80 3.98
C LEU A 85 6.65 -14.56 5.00
N GLN A 86 6.17 -13.84 6.00
CA GLN A 86 5.31 -14.34 7.06
C GLN A 86 4.09 -13.44 7.21
N GLN A 87 2.94 -14.04 7.45
CA GLN A 87 1.68 -13.32 7.61
C GLN A 87 1.23 -13.37 9.06
N PHE A 88 0.87 -12.22 9.60
CA PHE A 88 0.37 -12.08 10.96
C PHE A 88 -0.94 -11.31 10.96
N VAL A 89 -1.83 -11.66 11.88
CA VAL A 89 -3.09 -10.95 12.08
C VAL A 89 -3.17 -10.48 13.52
N VAL A 90 -3.45 -9.20 13.70
CA VAL A 90 -3.77 -8.61 15.00
C VAL A 90 -5.22 -8.18 14.96
N TYR A 91 -5.99 -8.60 15.94
CA TYR A 91 -7.40 -8.25 16.08
C TYR A 91 -7.57 -7.09 17.05
N GLU A 92 -8.18 -6.01 16.56
CA GLU A 92 -8.70 -4.90 17.35
C GLU A 92 -10.18 -5.17 17.66
N SER A 93 -10.53 -5.33 18.93
CA SER A 93 -11.93 -5.42 19.35
C SER A 93 -12.58 -4.04 19.44
N LEU A 94 -13.91 -4.00 19.46
CA LEU A 94 -14.70 -2.76 19.51
C LEU A 94 -14.41 -1.85 20.72
N ASN A 95 -13.76 -2.36 21.76
CA ASN A 95 -13.28 -1.59 22.92
C ASN A 95 -11.81 -1.14 22.80
N GLY A 96 -11.18 -1.27 21.63
CA GLY A 96 -9.81 -0.83 21.36
C GLY A 96 -8.71 -1.76 21.87
N LYS A 97 -9.03 -2.99 22.30
CA LYS A 97 -8.02 -3.97 22.73
C LYS A 97 -7.43 -4.71 21.52
N PHE A 98 -6.10 -4.82 21.49
CA PHE A 98 -5.35 -5.55 20.45
C PHE A 98 -4.93 -6.94 20.92
N THR A 99 -5.21 -7.96 20.11
CA THR A 99 -4.85 -9.37 20.37
C THR A 99 -4.16 -9.94 19.14
N VAL A 100 -2.94 -10.47 19.31
CA VAL A 100 -2.23 -11.17 18.24
C VAL A 100 -2.83 -12.57 18.07
N LYS A 101 -3.16 -12.95 16.84
CA LYS A 101 -3.68 -14.28 16.51
C LYS A 101 -2.55 -15.24 16.13
#